data_AF-A0A7S4VNW1-F1
#
_entry.id   AF-A0A7S4VNW1-F1
#
_cell.length_a   1.000
_cell.length_b   1.000
_cell.length_c   1.000
_cell.angle_alpha   90.00
_cell.angle_beta   90.00
_cell.angle_gamma   90.00
#
_symmetry.space_group_name_H-M   'P 1'
#
loop_
_entity.id
_entity.type
_entity.pdbx_description
1 polymer ?
#
loop_
_entity_poly.entity_id
_entity_poly.type
_entity_poly.pdbx_seq_one_letter_code
_entity_poly.pdbx_strand_id
1 'polypeptide(L)'
;SGGRPCAEAAARQALREGTALLVAAGRRGFWREAAARLGELQAAGLEPGVVTFNALVSALERGQQWRWAFHGLSEVGGGRCPEPPDVVTHSAAVSACGRGQRWEWVLE
;
A
#
# COMPACT_ATOMS: atom_id res chain seq x y z
N SER A 1 -16.20 -0.86 -34.04
CA SER A 1 -16.44 -0.74 -32.59
C SER A 1 -15.92 -2.01 -31.89
N GLY A 2 -14.63 -2.06 -31.49
CA GLY A 2 -14.06 -3.31 -30.95
C GLY A 2 -12.78 -3.19 -30.11
N GLY A 3 -12.25 -1.99 -29.85
CA GLY A 3 -10.96 -1.83 -29.16
C GLY A 3 -11.01 -1.73 -27.62
N ARG A 4 -12.20 -1.60 -27.03
CA ARG A 4 -12.37 -1.34 -25.59
C ARG A 4 -12.05 -2.52 -24.65
N PRO A 5 -12.35 -3.81 -24.98
CA PRO A 5 -12.12 -4.90 -24.03
C PRO A 5 -10.64 -5.30 -23.88
N CYS A 6 -9.80 -5.15 -24.92
CA CYS A 6 -8.36 -5.43 -24.80
C CYS A 6 -7.63 -4.39 -23.94
N ALA A 7 -7.98 -3.11 -24.06
CA ALA A 7 -7.37 -2.05 -23.27
C ALA A 7 -7.69 -2.19 -21.78
N GLU A 8 -8.94 -2.52 -21.46
CA GLU A 8 -9.36 -2.75 -20.07
C GLU A 8 -8.76 -4.03 -19.48
N ALA A 9 -8.64 -5.10 -20.28
CA ALA A 9 -7.97 -6.33 -19.87
C ALA A 9 -6.47 -6.12 -19.63
N ALA A 10 -5.80 -5.35 -20.49
CA ALA A 10 -4.38 -5.00 -20.32
C ALA A 10 -4.14 -4.14 -19.08
N ALA A 11 -5.01 -3.17 -18.79
CA ALA A 11 -4.96 -2.36 -17.58
C ALA A 11 -5.13 -3.20 -16.31
N ARG A 12 -6.09 -4.14 -16.32
CA ARG A 12 -6.30 -5.07 -15.20
C ARG A 12 -5.11 -6.01 -15.00
N GLN A 13 -4.49 -6.48 -16.08
CA GLN A 13 -3.29 -7.32 -16.03
C GLN A 13 -2.10 -6.54 -15.44
N ALA A 14 -1.85 -5.32 -15.92
CA ALA A 14 -0.80 -4.45 -15.42
C ALA A 14 -0.98 -4.12 -13.92
N LEU A 15 -2.23 -3.85 -13.50
CA LEU A 15 -2.55 -3.66 -12.09
C LEU A 15 -2.22 -4.91 -11.27
N ARG A 16 -2.63 -6.10 -11.72
CA ARG A 16 -2.34 -7.37 -11.01
C ARG A 16 -0.85 -7.63 -10.88
N GLU A 17 -0.08 -7.44 -11.94
CA GLU A 17 1.37 -7.63 -11.95
C GLU A 17 2.07 -6.63 -11.02
N GLY A 18 1.69 -5.34 -11.09
CA GLY A 18 2.20 -4.31 -10.20
C GLY A 18 1.85 -4.57 -8.74
N THR A 19 0.62 -4.99 -8.44
CA THR A 19 0.19 -5.38 -7.09
C THR A 19 0.99 -6.59 -6.58
N ALA A 20 1.26 -7.60 -7.43
CA ALA A 20 2.03 -8.78 -7.03
C ALA A 20 3.48 -8.42 -6.65
N LEU A 21 4.12 -7.55 -7.44
CA LEU A 21 5.47 -7.04 -7.13
C LEU A 21 5.48 -6.25 -5.83
N LEU A 22 4.43 -5.47 -5.58
CA LEU A 22 4.28 -4.67 -4.38
C LEU A 22 4.06 -5.55 -3.13
N VAL A 23 3.26 -6.61 -3.25
CA VAL A 23 3.09 -7.66 -2.20
C VAL A 23 4.42 -8.34 -1.89
N ALA A 24 5.21 -8.67 -2.92
CA ALA A 24 6.53 -9.26 -2.73
C ALA A 24 7.49 -8.29 -2.02
N ALA A 25 7.50 -7.01 -2.40
CA ALA A 25 8.26 -5.96 -1.71
C ALA A 25 7.80 -5.78 -0.26
N GLY A 26 6.48 -5.88 -0.01
CA GLY A 26 5.85 -5.88 1.31
C GLY A 26 6.42 -6.92 2.25
N ARG A 27 6.55 -8.16 1.78
CA ARG A 27 7.10 -9.28 2.58
C ARG A 27 8.57 -9.09 2.94
N ARG A 28 9.32 -8.36 2.11
CA ARG A 28 10.78 -8.12 2.25
C ARG A 28 11.11 -6.83 3.00
N GLY A 29 10.11 -5.98 3.28
CA GLY A 29 10.32 -4.67 3.91
C GLY A 29 10.92 -3.62 2.97
N PHE A 30 10.88 -3.85 1.65
CA PHE A 30 11.39 -2.93 0.64
C PHE A 30 10.36 -1.83 0.35
N TRP A 31 10.11 -1.00 1.36
CA TRP A 31 9.10 0.04 1.30
C TRP A 31 9.31 1.07 0.20
N ARG A 32 10.57 1.35 -0.16
CA ARG A 32 10.91 2.27 -1.27
C ARG A 32 10.44 1.74 -2.61
N GLU A 33 10.72 0.47 -2.88
CA GLU A 33 10.27 -0.20 -4.10
C GLU A 33 8.74 -0.31 -4.11
N ALA A 34 8.13 -0.68 -2.97
CA ALA A 34 6.68 -0.75 -2.85
C ALA A 34 6.01 0.62 -3.13
N ALA A 35 6.54 1.72 -2.58
CA ALA A 35 6.04 3.06 -2.80
C ALA A 35 6.22 3.52 -4.25
N ALA A 36 7.38 3.24 -4.86
CA ALA A 36 7.62 3.55 -6.28
C ALA A 36 6.63 2.83 -7.18
N ARG A 37 6.38 1.54 -6.93
CA ARG A 37 5.38 0.75 -7.69
C ARG A 37 3.96 1.25 -7.50
N LEU A 38 3.58 1.68 -6.30
CA LEU A 38 2.27 2.30 -6.09
C LEU A 38 2.15 3.58 -6.91
N GLY A 39 3.19 4.43 -6.93
CA GLY A 39 3.24 5.65 -7.72
C GLY A 39 3.13 5.37 -9.23
N GLU A 40 3.79 4.33 -9.73
CA GLU A 40 3.67 3.89 -11.13
C GLU A 40 2.23 3.46 -11.48
N LEU A 41 1.57 2.69 -10.60
CA LEU A 41 0.18 2.27 -10.80
C LEU A 41 -0.77 3.48 -10.83
N GLN A 42 -0.61 4.43 -9.90
CA GLN A 42 -1.42 5.65 -9.87
C GLN A 42 -1.14 6.56 -11.06
N ALA A 43 0.12 6.72 -11.47
CA ALA A 43 0.50 7.51 -12.64
C ALA A 43 -0.04 6.93 -13.95
N ALA A 44 -0.21 5.60 -14.02
CA ALA A 44 -0.87 4.92 -15.11
C ALA A 44 -2.41 5.05 -15.09
N GLY A 45 -2.98 5.78 -14.10
CA GLY A 45 -4.43 5.92 -13.93
C GLY A 45 -5.11 4.62 -13.49
N LEU A 46 -4.34 3.65 -12.97
CA LEU A 46 -4.89 2.44 -12.39
C LEU A 46 -5.28 2.74 -10.96
N GLU A 47 -6.43 2.21 -10.52
CA GLU A 47 -6.93 2.35 -9.16
C GLU A 47 -6.37 1.22 -8.29
N PRO A 48 -5.31 1.45 -7.49
CA PRO A 48 -4.81 0.46 -6.54
C PRO A 48 -5.87 0.20 -5.46
N GLY A 49 -6.26 -1.07 -5.30
CA GLY A 49 -7.17 -1.50 -4.25
C GLY A 49 -6.50 -1.71 -2.89
N VAL A 50 -7.30 -2.15 -1.91
CA VAL A 50 -6.87 -2.38 -0.52
C VAL A 50 -5.67 -3.33 -0.42
N VAL A 51 -5.59 -4.37 -1.26
CA VAL A 51 -4.46 -5.31 -1.27
C VAL A 51 -3.13 -4.59 -1.55
N THR A 52 -3.14 -3.64 -2.49
CA THR A 52 -1.94 -2.88 -2.86
C THR A 52 -1.49 -1.98 -1.71
N PHE A 53 -2.43 -1.30 -1.05
CA PHE A 53 -2.10 -0.48 0.12
C PHE A 53 -1.67 -1.31 1.34
N ASN A 54 -2.31 -2.46 1.59
CA ASN A 54 -1.92 -3.38 2.66
C ASN A 54 -0.49 -3.87 2.48
N ALA A 55 -0.09 -4.16 1.24
CA ALA A 55 1.27 -4.54 0.93
C ALA A 55 2.26 -3.39 1.13
N LEU A 56 1.90 -2.14 0.79
CA LEU A 56 2.72 -0.97 1.09
C LEU A 56 2.88 -0.77 2.61
N VAL A 57 1.80 -0.85 3.37
CA VAL A 57 1.81 -0.71 4.84
C VAL A 57 2.63 -1.84 5.47
N SER A 58 2.53 -3.07 4.97
CA SER A 58 3.38 -4.20 5.42
C SER A 58 4.86 -3.97 5.09
N ALA A 59 5.16 -3.38 3.92
CA ALA A 59 6.53 -3.01 3.55
C ALA A 59 7.09 -1.96 4.52
N LEU A 60 6.27 -0.96 4.87
CA LEU A 60 6.63 0.14 5.77
C LEU A 60 6.79 -0.35 7.21
N GLU A 61 5.94 -1.26 7.67
CA GLU A 61 6.03 -1.93 8.98
C GLU A 61 7.34 -2.70 9.12
N ARG A 62 7.68 -3.54 8.15
CA ARG A 62 8.95 -4.27 8.12
C ARG A 62 10.16 -3.37 7.89
N GLY A 63 9.98 -2.29 7.13
CA GLY A 63 10.99 -1.26 6.87
C GLY A 63 11.19 -0.27 8.03
N GLN A 64 10.46 -0.45 9.15
CA GLN A 64 10.47 0.44 10.33
C GLN A 64 10.11 1.91 10.00
N GLN A 65 9.37 2.13 8.91
CA GLN A 65 8.93 3.45 8.45
C GLN A 65 7.49 3.75 8.88
N TRP A 66 7.26 3.75 10.19
CA TRP A 66 5.94 3.91 10.79
C TRP A 66 5.24 5.23 10.44
N ARG A 67 5.99 6.33 10.29
CA ARG A 67 5.45 7.65 9.91
C ARG A 67 4.79 7.62 8.54
N TRP A 68 5.43 6.93 7.60
CA TRP A 68 4.94 6.76 6.23
C TRP A 68 3.80 5.74 6.18
N ALA A 69 3.81 4.73 7.06
CA ALA A 69 2.69 3.79 7.20
C ALA A 69 1.38 4.50 7.60
N PHE A 70 1.47 5.47 8.51
CA PHE A 70 0.34 6.30 8.90
C PHE A 70 -0.19 7.16 7.76
N HIS A 71 0.70 7.77 6.97
CA HIS A 71 0.31 8.54 5.80
C HIS A 71 -0.38 7.66 4.75
N GLY A 72 0.13 6.44 4.53
CA GLY A 72 -0.52 5.45 3.65
C GLY A 72 -1.91 5.03 4.12
N LEU A 73 -2.10 4.85 5.43
CA LEU A 73 -3.42 4.57 6.02
C LEU A 73 -4.40 5.73 5.85
N SER A 74 -3.93 6.97 6.04
CA SER A 74 -4.74 8.17 5.85
C SER A 74 -5.21 8.32 4.40
N GLU A 75 -4.41 7.88 3.43
CA GLU A 75 -4.77 7.86 2.01
C GLU A 75 -5.85 6.81 1.70
N VAL A 76 -5.82 5.64 2.36
CA VAL A 76 -6.88 4.61 2.24
C VAL A 76 -8.18 5.09 2.88
N GLY A 77 -8.10 5.72 4.06
CA GLY A 77 -9.27 6.27 4.77
C GLY A 77 -9.83 7.55 4.15
N GLY A 78 -9.01 8.32 3.42
CA GLY A 78 -9.37 9.60 2.82
C GLY A 78 -10.14 9.52 1.50
N GLY A 79 -10.58 8.33 1.08
CA GLY A 79 -11.42 8.15 -0.10
C GLY A 79 -10.67 7.95 -1.42
N ARG A 80 -9.34 7.73 -1.40
CA ARG A 80 -8.60 7.26 -2.59
C ARG A 80 -8.72 5.75 -2.81
N CYS A 81 -9.37 5.03 -1.89
CA CYS A 81 -9.69 3.63 -2.03
C CYS A 81 -11.22 3.46 -1.97
N PRO A 82 -11.81 2.65 -2.87
CA PRO A 82 -13.23 2.34 -2.83
C PRO A 82 -13.62 1.42 -1.66
N GLU A 83 -12.64 0.78 -1.02
CA GLU A 83 -12.84 -0.17 0.07
C GLU A 83 -12.17 0.32 1.37
N PRO A 84 -12.79 0.10 2.53
CA PRO A 84 -12.25 0.54 3.82
C PRO A 84 -10.95 -0.23 4.15
N PRO A 85 -10.05 0.39 4.94
CA PRO A 85 -8.86 -0.30 5.43
C PRO A 85 -9.26 -1.52 6.28
N ASP A 86 -8.57 -2.63 6.06
CA ASP A 86 -8.76 -3.89 6.78
C ASP A 86 -8.07 -3.83 8.16
N VAL A 87 -8.49 -4.70 9.07
CA VAL A 87 -7.84 -5.03 10.34
C VAL A 87 -6.34 -5.26 10.14
N VAL A 88 -5.93 -5.88 9.02
CA VAL A 88 -4.51 -6.06 8.66
C VAL A 88 -3.79 -4.72 8.50
N THR A 89 -4.42 -3.73 7.84
CA THR A 89 -3.84 -2.40 7.63
C THR A 89 -3.65 -1.66 8.96
N HIS A 90 -4.67 -1.68 9.82
CA HIS A 90 -4.59 -1.10 11.16
C HIS A 90 -3.58 -1.82 12.06
N SER A 91 -3.61 -3.15 12.09
CA SER A 91 -2.67 -3.95 12.89
C SER A 91 -1.22 -3.77 12.44
N ALA A 92 -0.97 -3.62 11.14
CA ALA A 92 0.35 -3.37 10.61
C ALA A 92 0.86 -1.97 10.96
N ALA A 93 0.00 -0.95 10.97
CA ALA A 93 0.39 0.39 11.43
C ALA A 93 0.63 0.44 12.94
N VAL A 94 -0.21 -0.22 13.75
CA VAL A 94 0.02 -0.38 15.20
C VAL A 94 1.32 -1.14 15.45
N SER A 95 1.60 -2.22 14.72
CA SER A 95 2.88 -2.94 14.80
C SER A 95 4.07 -2.10 14.35
N ALA A 96 3.91 -1.30 13.30
CA ALA A 96 4.94 -0.37 12.85
C ALA A 96 5.25 0.67 13.94
N CYS A 97 4.24 1.19 14.64
CA CYS A 97 4.41 2.04 15.80
C CYS A 97 5.06 1.30 16.98
N GLY A 98 4.70 0.05 17.24
CA GLY A 98 5.33 -0.76 18.29
C GLY A 98 6.81 -1.03 18.03
N ARG A 99 7.20 -1.21 16.76
CA ARG A 99 8.61 -1.40 16.36
C ARG A 99 9.37 -0.07 16.16
N GLY A 100 8.64 1.03 15.90
CA GLY A 100 9.18 2.37 15.68
C GLY A 100 9.37 3.21 16.94
N GLN A 101 8.91 2.73 18.09
CA GLN A 101 8.96 3.39 19.40
C GLN A 101 10.07 2.74 20.27
N ARG A 102 11.06 3.45 20.85
CA ARG A 102 10.99 4.84 21.35
C ARG A 102 9.59 5.14 21.90
N TRP A 103 9.21 4.35 22.89
CA TRP A 103 7.93 4.35 23.61
C TRP A 103 7.75 5.57 24.53
N GLU A 104 8.73 6.47 24.57
CA GLU A 104 8.82 7.57 25.53
C GLU A 104 7.96 8.81 25.21
N TRP A 105 7.17 8.82 24.14
CA TRP A 105 6.28 9.95 23.81
C TRP A 105 4.78 9.63 23.96
N VAL A 106 4.42 8.42 24.38
CA VAL A 106 3.02 7.98 24.47
C VAL A 106 2.51 7.82 25.91
N LEU A 107 3.31 8.20 26.92
CA LEU A 107 2.86 8.24 28.31
C LEU A 107 3.33 9.52 29.02
N GLU A 108 2.74 10.66 28.65
CA GLU A 108 2.51 11.75 29.61
C GLU A 108 1.02 12.03 29.71
#